data_AF-A0A972AM76-F1
#
_entry.id   AF-A0A972AM76-F1
#
_cell.length_a   1.000
_cell.length_b   1.000
_cell.length_c   1.000
_cell.angle_alpha   90.00
_cell.angle_beta   90.00
_cell.angle_gamma   90.00
#
_symmetry.space_group_name_H-M   'P 1'
#
loop_
_entity.id
_entity.type
_entity.pdbx_description
1 polymer ?
#
loop_
_entity_poly.entity_id
_entity_poly.type
_entity_poly.pdbx_seq_one_letter_code
_entity_poly.pdbx_strand_id
1 'polypeptide(L)'
;MRAIIRKLDKQQELNTEEYQSLMGYIQQLRMQSLPSYQVFYQRYAGVLYKQYSTYLPEFEYTLGDAVALLAEQPELLPLALQRPVQWQHFPPPYRPYLQACAQNRLKGQLFYEVVRQMADKPESPVSLPRPREAEVVMLFEDQNPFKERGLKAHFDRLSRFTFITRLQSVRYLTRHKAKQDRVEVLAPDRLGGIFTNKEKSIYYYIYLTESVEARARKACALLNLALYGQVMGDGHDI
;
A
#
# COMPACT_ATOMS: atom_id res chain seq x y z
N MET A 1 -15.30 22.75 -3.66
CA MET A 1 -15.28 21.71 -2.61
C MET A 1 -16.64 21.41 -1.97
N ARG A 2 -17.43 22.39 -1.50
CA ARG A 2 -18.74 22.16 -0.82
C ARG A 2 -19.71 21.24 -1.59
N ALA A 3 -19.80 21.39 -2.91
CA ALA A 3 -20.63 20.53 -3.76
C ALA A 3 -20.14 19.07 -3.78
N ILE A 4 -18.84 18.86 -3.90
CA ILE A 4 -18.19 17.54 -3.87
C ILE A 4 -18.46 16.84 -2.53
N ILE A 5 -18.28 17.55 -1.41
CA ILE A 5 -18.56 16.97 -0.07
C ILE A 5 -20.03 16.59 0.08
N ARG A 6 -20.96 17.43 -0.40
CA ARG A 6 -22.39 17.09 -0.42
C ARG A 6 -22.69 15.85 -1.26
N LYS A 7 -21.98 15.66 -2.38
CA LYS A 7 -22.10 14.43 -3.18
C LYS A 7 -21.61 13.21 -2.40
N LEU A 8 -20.47 13.30 -1.73
CA LEU A 8 -19.97 12.22 -0.86
C LEU A 8 -20.96 11.86 0.25
N ASP A 9 -21.53 12.87 0.93
CA ASP A 9 -22.55 12.66 1.98
C ASP A 9 -23.79 11.94 1.43
N LYS A 10 -24.20 12.28 0.20
CA LYS A 10 -25.33 11.66 -0.50
C LYS A 10 -24.95 10.38 -1.25
N GLN A 11 -23.71 9.91 -1.14
CA GLN A 11 -23.18 8.77 -1.88
C GLN A 11 -23.33 8.87 -3.40
N GLN A 12 -23.30 10.10 -3.94
CA GLN A 12 -23.35 10.37 -5.37
C GLN A 12 -21.96 10.25 -5.98
N GLU A 13 -21.88 9.66 -7.17
CA GLU A 13 -20.61 9.50 -7.89
C GLU A 13 -20.03 10.87 -8.32
N LEU A 14 -18.73 11.03 -8.12
CA LEU A 14 -17.94 12.17 -8.58
C LEU A 14 -17.43 11.94 -9.99
N ASN A 15 -17.53 12.91 -10.89
CA ASN A 15 -16.84 12.80 -12.18
C ASN A 15 -15.30 12.89 -11.98
N THR A 16 -14.52 12.70 -13.06
CA THR A 16 -13.06 12.68 -13.00
C THR A 16 -12.47 13.98 -12.44
N GLU A 17 -12.96 15.14 -12.86
CA GLU A 17 -12.48 16.45 -12.39
C GLU A 17 -12.81 16.70 -10.92
N GLU A 18 -14.01 16.29 -10.49
CA GLU A 18 -14.45 16.37 -9.10
C GLU A 18 -13.61 15.46 -8.20
N TYR A 19 -13.34 14.23 -8.67
CA TYR A 19 -12.47 13.29 -7.96
C TYR A 19 -11.03 13.82 -7.86
N GLN A 20 -10.47 14.34 -8.96
CA GLN A 20 -9.15 14.99 -8.95
C GLN A 20 -9.10 16.17 -7.98
N SER A 21 -10.11 17.04 -8.02
CA SER A 21 -10.23 18.18 -7.09
C SER A 21 -10.30 17.72 -5.64
N LEU A 22 -11.02 16.62 -5.37
CA LEU A 22 -11.09 16.01 -4.05
C LEU A 22 -9.72 15.48 -3.60
N MET A 23 -8.99 14.77 -4.46
CA MET A 23 -7.66 14.25 -4.13
C MET A 23 -6.68 15.37 -3.81
N GLY A 24 -6.69 16.46 -4.60
CA GLY A 24 -5.88 17.65 -4.33
C GLY A 24 -6.20 18.30 -2.98
N TYR A 25 -7.49 18.42 -2.65
CA TYR A 25 -7.92 18.93 -1.35
C TYR A 25 -7.48 18.04 -0.18
N ILE A 26 -7.60 16.72 -0.31
CA ILE A 26 -7.14 15.78 0.73
C ILE A 26 -5.62 15.91 0.95
N GLN A 27 -4.85 16.06 -0.13
CA GLN A 27 -3.40 16.29 -0.03
C GLN A 27 -3.09 17.61 0.68
N GLN A 28 -3.81 18.69 0.37
CA GLN A 28 -3.66 19.97 1.07
C GLN A 28 -3.97 19.83 2.57
N LEU A 29 -5.05 19.13 2.94
CA LEU A 29 -5.37 18.86 4.33
C LEU A 29 -4.22 18.15 5.05
N ARG A 30 -3.62 17.12 4.43
CA ARG A 30 -2.49 16.39 5.04
C ARG A 30 -1.28 17.29 5.30
N MET A 31 -0.99 18.23 4.39
CA MET A 31 0.18 19.10 4.51
C MET A 31 -0.05 20.30 5.44
N GLN A 32 -1.28 20.82 5.50
CA GLN A 32 -1.57 22.10 6.15
C GLN A 32 -2.31 21.96 7.49
N SER A 33 -3.07 20.88 7.69
CA SER A 33 -3.85 20.67 8.92
C SER A 33 -4.13 19.18 9.16
N LEU A 34 -3.20 18.52 9.86
CA LEU A 34 -3.37 17.14 10.29
C LEU A 34 -4.68 16.91 11.08
N PRO A 35 -5.12 17.79 11.99
CA PRO A 35 -6.40 17.62 12.68
C PRO A 35 -7.60 17.62 11.72
N SER A 36 -7.61 18.52 10.71
CA SER A 36 -8.68 18.54 9.70
C SER A 36 -8.64 17.30 8.81
N TYR A 37 -7.44 16.82 8.47
CA TYR A 37 -7.27 15.56 7.76
C TYR A 37 -7.85 14.38 8.56
N GLN A 38 -7.59 14.29 9.87
CA GLN A 38 -8.12 13.22 10.71
C GLN A 38 -9.65 13.21 10.75
N VAL A 39 -10.28 14.37 10.89
CA VAL A 39 -11.75 14.49 10.82
C VAL A 39 -12.28 14.04 9.45
N PHE A 40 -11.61 14.44 8.37
CA PHE A 40 -11.97 14.01 7.02
C PHE A 40 -11.83 12.50 6.85
N TYR A 41 -10.69 11.93 7.29
CA TYR A 41 -10.39 10.51 7.24
C TYR A 41 -11.47 9.69 7.95
N GLN A 42 -11.79 10.04 9.20
CA GLN A 42 -12.80 9.33 10.00
C GLN A 42 -14.17 9.28 9.30
N ARG A 43 -14.54 10.35 8.59
CA ARG A 43 -15.84 10.46 7.93
C ARG A 43 -15.88 9.83 6.53
N TYR A 44 -14.81 9.96 5.74
CA TYR A 44 -14.87 9.68 4.31
C TYR A 44 -13.90 8.59 3.83
N ALA A 45 -12.95 8.11 4.64
CA ALA A 45 -12.00 7.07 4.19
C ALA A 45 -12.72 5.78 3.74
N GLY A 46 -13.72 5.34 4.50
CA GLY A 46 -14.53 4.17 4.13
C GLY A 46 -15.35 4.37 2.85
N VAL A 47 -15.90 5.57 2.65
CA VAL A 47 -16.65 5.93 1.43
C VAL A 47 -15.71 5.91 0.23
N LEU A 48 -14.53 6.51 0.37
CA LEU A 48 -13.51 6.57 -0.67
C LEU A 48 -12.98 5.19 -1.06
N TYR A 49 -12.75 4.32 -0.08
CA TYR A 49 -12.36 2.95 -0.34
C TYR A 49 -13.47 2.18 -1.06
N LYS A 50 -14.71 2.24 -0.57
CA LYS A 50 -15.83 1.46 -1.11
C LYS A 50 -16.25 1.90 -2.51
N GLN A 51 -16.30 3.21 -2.78
CA GLN A 51 -16.83 3.74 -4.04
C GLN A 51 -15.76 3.98 -5.10
N TYR A 52 -14.54 4.32 -4.68
CA TYR A 52 -13.47 4.77 -5.58
C TYR A 52 -12.20 3.92 -5.48
N SER A 53 -12.22 2.81 -4.72
CA SER A 53 -11.04 1.99 -4.44
C SER A 53 -9.84 2.81 -3.96
N THR A 54 -10.12 3.93 -3.27
CA THR A 54 -9.11 4.90 -2.86
C THR A 54 -8.77 4.66 -1.40
N TYR A 55 -7.59 4.10 -1.15
CA TYR A 55 -7.07 3.95 0.20
C TYR A 55 -6.52 5.28 0.70
N LEU A 56 -7.08 5.79 1.80
CA LEU A 56 -6.48 6.88 2.55
C LEU A 56 -5.76 6.33 3.77
N PRO A 57 -4.50 6.73 4.03
CA PRO A 57 -3.79 6.29 5.23
C PRO A 57 -4.17 7.17 6.43
N GLU A 58 -4.55 6.57 7.57
CA GLU A 58 -4.82 7.34 8.80
C GLU A 58 -3.60 8.11 9.31
N PHE A 59 -2.43 7.47 9.17
CA PHE A 59 -1.15 7.95 9.65
C PHE A 59 -0.20 8.18 8.48
N GLU A 60 0.84 8.97 8.70
CA GLU A 60 1.90 9.11 7.70
C GLU A 60 2.57 7.76 7.44
N TYR A 61 2.91 6.98 8.46
CA TYR A 61 3.46 5.63 8.36
C TYR A 61 2.40 4.59 8.68
N THR A 62 2.37 3.50 7.92
CA THR A 62 1.30 2.49 7.92
C THR A 62 1.86 1.08 8.11
N LEU A 63 0.99 0.06 8.04
CA LEU A 63 1.39 -1.34 8.07
C LEU A 63 2.51 -1.64 7.07
N GLY A 64 2.39 -1.16 5.82
CA GLY A 64 3.38 -1.45 4.80
C GLY A 64 4.77 -0.90 5.13
N ASP A 65 4.82 0.26 5.76
CA ASP A 65 6.06 0.86 6.24
C ASP A 65 6.65 0.08 7.41
N ALA A 66 5.81 -0.32 8.37
CA ALA A 66 6.26 -1.12 9.50
C ALA A 66 6.81 -2.48 9.03
N VAL A 67 6.17 -3.10 8.04
CA VAL A 67 6.64 -4.34 7.42
C VAL A 67 7.97 -4.15 6.69
N ALA A 68 8.14 -3.05 5.95
CA ALA A 68 9.41 -2.71 5.32
C ALA A 68 10.52 -2.52 6.37
N LEU A 69 10.24 -1.76 7.44
CA LEU A 69 11.17 -1.56 8.55
C LEU A 69 11.58 -2.89 9.20
N LEU A 70 10.63 -3.77 9.51
CA LEU A 70 10.91 -5.07 10.13
C LEU A 70 11.68 -6.03 9.22
N ALA A 71 11.54 -5.87 7.90
CA ALA A 71 12.31 -6.65 6.93
C ALA A 71 13.75 -6.15 6.79
N GLU A 72 13.98 -4.85 7.00
CA GLU A 72 15.31 -4.22 7.01
C GLU A 72 16.02 -4.37 8.36
N GLN A 73 15.26 -4.39 9.46
CA GLN A 73 15.72 -4.49 10.85
C GLN A 73 15.01 -5.65 11.59
N PRO A 74 15.34 -6.92 11.27
CA PRO A 74 14.71 -8.10 11.87
C PRO A 74 14.83 -8.16 13.40
N GLU A 75 15.84 -7.51 13.99
CA GLU A 75 16.04 -7.39 15.44
C GLU A 75 14.88 -6.69 16.17
N LEU A 76 14.03 -5.95 15.45
CA LEU A 76 12.82 -5.34 15.99
C LEU A 76 11.62 -6.31 16.06
N LEU A 77 11.68 -7.47 15.41
CA LEU A 77 10.58 -8.46 15.39
C LEU A 77 10.16 -8.93 16.80
N PRO A 78 11.08 -9.24 17.74
CA PRO A 78 10.69 -9.62 19.10
C PRO A 78 9.88 -8.54 19.82
N LEU A 79 10.16 -7.25 19.55
CA LEU A 79 9.43 -6.12 20.13
C LEU A 79 8.05 -5.94 19.47
N ALA A 80 7.97 -6.19 18.16
CA ALA A 80 6.73 -6.15 17.38
C ALA A 80 5.74 -7.26 17.76
N LEU A 81 6.23 -8.43 18.19
CA LEU A 81 5.42 -9.58 18.58
C LEU A 81 4.77 -9.43 19.97
N GLN A 82 5.27 -8.55 20.82
CA GLN A 82 4.70 -8.33 22.15
C GLN A 82 3.27 -7.78 22.06
N ARG A 83 2.44 -8.11 23.04
CA ARG A 83 1.04 -7.65 23.13
C ARG A 83 0.82 -6.95 24.48
N PRO A 84 0.69 -5.62 24.51
CA PRO A 84 0.77 -4.68 23.38
C PRO A 84 2.19 -4.53 22.81
N VAL A 85 2.31 -4.17 21.53
CA VAL A 85 3.60 -3.89 20.88
C VAL A 85 4.36 -2.81 21.65
N GLN A 86 5.66 -3.01 21.86
CA GLN A 86 6.51 -2.02 22.54
C GLN A 86 6.94 -0.89 21.58
N TRP A 87 5.95 -0.13 21.11
CA TRP A 87 6.09 0.90 20.09
C TRP A 87 7.11 2.01 20.43
N GLN A 88 7.46 2.19 21.71
CA GLN A 88 8.41 3.21 22.17
C GLN A 88 9.83 2.98 21.65
N HIS A 89 10.21 1.73 21.37
CA HIS A 89 11.52 1.36 20.85
C HIS A 89 11.66 1.53 19.33
N PHE A 90 10.56 1.84 18.63
CA PHE A 90 10.57 2.05 17.19
C PHE A 90 10.95 3.50 16.84
N PRO A 91 11.45 3.75 15.62
CA PRO A 91 11.76 5.11 15.18
C PRO A 91 10.54 6.03 15.27
N PRO A 92 10.70 7.32 15.65
CA PRO A 92 9.59 8.24 15.92
C PRO A 92 8.47 8.28 14.87
N PRO A 93 8.74 8.24 13.54
CA PRO A 93 7.69 8.34 12.54
C PRO A 93 6.68 7.17 12.54
N TYR A 94 7.10 5.98 13.02
CA TYR A 94 6.27 4.78 13.07
C TYR A 94 5.41 4.71 14.34
N ARG A 95 5.80 5.45 15.40
CA ARG A 95 5.18 5.36 16.72
C ARG A 95 3.68 5.63 16.72
N PRO A 96 3.13 6.63 16.00
CA PRO A 96 1.68 6.88 16.02
C PRO A 96 0.85 5.68 15.55
N TYR A 97 1.29 5.04 14.46
CA TYR A 97 0.63 3.84 13.93
C TYR A 97 0.74 2.66 14.90
N LEU A 98 1.95 2.39 15.40
CA LEU A 98 2.18 1.27 16.31
C LEU A 98 1.49 1.46 17.66
N GLN A 99 1.43 2.70 18.17
CA GLN A 99 0.66 3.05 19.36
C GLN A 99 -0.83 2.80 19.14
N ALA A 100 -1.37 3.14 17.96
CA ALA A 100 -2.76 2.83 17.63
C ALA A 100 -3.02 1.31 17.56
N CYS A 101 -2.08 0.52 17.03
CA CYS A 101 -2.14 -0.94 17.05
C CYS A 101 -2.05 -1.53 18.47
N ALA A 102 -1.27 -0.91 19.37
CA ALA A 102 -1.19 -1.30 20.77
C ALA A 102 -2.48 -1.02 21.55
N GLN A 103 -3.12 0.13 21.28
CA GLN A 103 -4.27 0.61 22.05
C GLN A 103 -5.62 0.09 21.53
N ASN A 104 -5.71 -0.32 20.25
CA ASN A 104 -6.95 -0.78 19.64
C ASN A 104 -6.79 -2.20 19.09
N ARG A 105 -7.47 -3.15 19.72
CA ARG A 105 -7.41 -4.59 19.36
C ARG A 105 -7.73 -4.85 17.89
N LEU A 106 -8.74 -4.19 17.33
CA LEU A 106 -9.13 -4.38 15.92
C LEU A 106 -8.07 -3.83 14.97
N LYS A 107 -7.51 -2.65 15.25
CA LYS A 107 -6.42 -2.07 14.46
C LYS A 107 -5.12 -2.87 14.58
N GLY A 108 -4.84 -3.42 15.76
CA GLY A 108 -3.65 -4.22 16.03
C GLY A 108 -3.71 -5.62 15.43
N GLN A 109 -4.90 -6.20 15.23
CA GLN A 109 -5.04 -7.59 14.80
C GLN A 109 -4.26 -7.90 13.51
N LEU A 110 -4.50 -7.13 12.45
CA LEU A 110 -3.82 -7.33 11.17
C LEU A 110 -2.29 -7.13 11.30
N PHE A 111 -1.86 -6.14 12.09
CA PHE A 111 -0.44 -5.92 12.38
C PHE A 111 0.19 -7.16 13.01
N TYR A 112 -0.39 -7.69 14.10
CA TYR A 112 0.15 -8.87 14.78
C TYR A 112 0.10 -10.13 13.91
N GLU A 113 -0.94 -10.31 13.09
CA GLU A 113 -1.02 -11.42 12.14
C GLU A 113 0.10 -11.38 11.11
N VAL A 114 0.41 -10.19 10.58
CA VAL A 114 1.49 -9.98 9.62
C VAL A 114 2.86 -10.17 10.28
N VAL A 115 3.11 -9.57 11.45
CA VAL A 115 4.38 -9.71 12.17
C VAL A 115 4.64 -11.16 12.55
N ARG A 116 3.62 -11.90 13.00
CA ARG A 116 3.74 -13.33 13.28
C ARG A 116 4.15 -14.11 12.03
N GLN A 117 3.55 -13.82 10.88
CA GLN A 117 3.93 -14.45 9.61
C GLN A 117 5.37 -14.12 9.18
N MET A 118 5.90 -12.93 9.54
CA MET A 118 7.30 -12.60 9.30
C MET A 118 8.23 -13.42 10.19
N ALA A 119 7.87 -13.60 11.46
CA ALA A 119 8.67 -14.33 12.45
C ALA A 119 8.65 -15.85 12.26
N ASP A 120 7.54 -16.43 11.80
CA ASP A 120 7.38 -17.87 11.58
C ASP A 120 8.14 -18.39 10.34
N LYS A 121 8.65 -17.49 9.49
CA LYS A 121 9.46 -17.87 8.32
C LYS A 121 10.94 -17.96 8.70
N PRO A 122 11.65 -19.03 8.31
CA PRO A 122 13.09 -19.10 8.51
C PRO A 122 13.76 -17.90 7.83
N GLU A 123 14.78 -17.32 8.47
CA GLU A 123 15.58 -16.25 7.89
C GLU A 123 16.14 -16.71 6.54
N SER A 124 15.52 -16.24 5.46
CA SER A 124 16.15 -16.33 4.15
C SER A 124 17.32 -15.35 4.15
N PRO A 125 18.57 -15.79 3.90
CA PRO A 125 19.74 -14.91 3.86
C PRO A 125 19.66 -13.89 2.72
N VAL A 126 18.71 -14.08 1.79
CA VAL A 126 18.44 -13.18 0.69
C VAL A 126 17.88 -11.87 1.26
N SER A 127 18.58 -10.75 1.08
CA SER A 127 18.07 -9.43 1.48
C SER A 127 16.98 -8.93 0.53
N LEU A 128 16.25 -7.88 0.92
CA LEU A 128 15.45 -7.12 -0.04
C LEU A 128 16.35 -6.50 -1.13
N PRO A 129 15.78 -6.10 -2.29
CA PRO A 129 16.53 -5.31 -3.24
C PRO A 129 16.97 -3.99 -2.59
N ARG A 130 18.09 -3.43 -3.06
CA ARG A 130 18.66 -2.20 -2.50
C ARG A 130 17.68 -1.04 -2.59
N PRO A 131 17.72 -0.07 -1.66
CA PRO A 131 16.99 1.18 -1.81
C PRO A 131 17.36 1.91 -3.12
N ARG A 132 16.38 2.56 -3.74
CA ARG A 132 16.58 3.44 -4.90
C ARG A 132 17.28 4.74 -4.47
N GLU A 133 18.01 5.34 -5.40
CA GLU A 133 18.67 6.64 -5.19
C GLU A 133 17.82 7.84 -5.63
N ALA A 134 16.81 7.61 -6.47
CA ALA A 134 15.97 8.65 -7.05
C ALA A 134 14.48 8.44 -6.71
N GLU A 135 13.67 9.47 -6.93
CA GLU A 135 12.22 9.34 -6.80
C GLU A 135 11.65 8.29 -7.76
N VAL A 136 10.57 7.63 -7.31
CA VAL A 136 9.90 6.62 -8.13
C VAL A 136 9.26 7.28 -9.36
N VAL A 137 9.40 6.64 -10.52
CA VAL A 137 8.70 7.08 -11.73
C VAL A 137 7.34 6.40 -11.82
N MET A 138 6.25 7.17 -11.93
CA MET A 138 4.90 6.65 -12.13
C MET A 138 4.39 6.97 -13.53
N LEU A 139 4.09 5.94 -14.31
CA LEU A 139 3.55 6.06 -15.66
C LEU A 139 2.11 5.53 -15.68
N PHE A 140 1.19 6.42 -16.04
CA PHE A 140 -0.23 6.11 -16.17
C PHE A 140 -0.63 6.11 -17.65
N GLU A 141 -1.63 5.29 -17.99
CA GLU A 141 -2.25 5.31 -19.30
C GLU A 141 -2.81 6.72 -19.60
N ASP A 142 -2.65 7.19 -20.83
CA ASP A 142 -2.98 8.55 -21.28
C ASP A 142 -2.33 9.69 -20.45
N GLN A 143 -1.29 9.38 -19.67
CA GLN A 143 -0.63 10.31 -18.75
C GLN A 143 -1.59 10.93 -17.72
N ASN A 144 -2.75 10.31 -17.46
CA ASN A 144 -3.73 10.81 -16.51
C ASN A 144 -3.80 9.89 -15.26
N PRO A 145 -3.21 10.31 -14.12
CA PRO A 145 -3.21 9.52 -12.89
C PRO A 145 -4.61 9.34 -12.28
N PHE A 146 -5.58 10.18 -12.65
CA PHE A 146 -6.93 10.17 -12.09
C PHE A 146 -7.98 9.57 -13.05
N LYS A 147 -7.57 9.13 -14.25
CA LYS A 147 -8.44 8.40 -15.19
C LYS A 147 -9.04 7.17 -14.52
N GLU A 148 -8.21 6.42 -13.80
CA GLU A 148 -8.61 5.24 -13.06
C GLU A 148 -8.70 5.54 -11.57
N ARG A 149 -9.93 5.65 -11.07
CA ARG A 149 -10.23 5.92 -9.65
C ARG A 149 -9.48 4.93 -8.75
N GLY A 150 -8.75 5.47 -7.78
CA GLY A 150 -7.97 4.72 -6.79
C GLY A 150 -6.59 4.24 -7.25
N LEU A 151 -6.30 4.19 -8.56
CA LEU A 151 -5.03 3.65 -9.07
C LEU A 151 -3.83 4.50 -8.61
N LYS A 152 -3.94 5.83 -8.69
CA LYS A 152 -2.87 6.71 -8.16
C LYS A 152 -2.63 6.48 -6.68
N ALA A 153 -3.69 6.39 -5.87
CA ALA A 153 -3.56 6.13 -4.43
C ALA A 153 -2.90 4.77 -4.16
N HIS A 154 -3.16 3.76 -5.02
CA HIS A 154 -2.47 2.48 -4.95
C HIS A 154 -0.98 2.59 -5.32
N PHE A 155 -0.64 3.35 -6.37
CA PHE A 155 0.75 3.61 -6.74
C PHE A 155 1.49 4.43 -5.67
N ASP A 156 0.82 5.39 -5.02
CA ASP A 156 1.35 6.17 -3.90
C ASP A 156 1.65 5.29 -2.66
N ARG A 157 0.97 4.14 -2.51
CA ARG A 157 1.32 3.15 -1.47
C ARG A 157 2.54 2.33 -1.87
N LEU A 158 2.58 1.89 -3.13
CA LEU A 158 3.70 1.11 -3.67
C LEU A 158 5.01 1.93 -3.70
N SER A 159 4.94 3.23 -4.00
CA SER A 159 6.13 4.10 -4.05
C SER A 159 6.91 4.19 -2.74
N ARG A 160 6.28 3.82 -1.62
CA ARG A 160 6.89 3.85 -0.29
C ARG A 160 7.94 2.76 -0.11
N PHE A 161 7.88 1.69 -0.89
CA PHE A 161 8.91 0.65 -0.87
C PHE A 161 10.13 1.15 -1.63
N THR A 162 11.22 1.37 -0.89
CA THR A 162 12.44 2.03 -1.38
C THR A 162 13.08 1.28 -2.54
N PHE A 163 12.90 -0.02 -2.65
CA PHE A 163 13.40 -0.85 -3.74
C PHE A 163 12.63 -0.74 -5.07
N ILE A 164 11.54 0.05 -5.14
CA ILE A 164 10.74 0.24 -6.36
C ILE A 164 11.21 1.48 -7.11
N THR A 165 11.66 1.32 -8.36
CA THR A 165 12.16 2.41 -9.23
C THR A 165 11.09 2.98 -10.15
N ARG A 166 10.16 2.13 -10.62
CA ARG A 166 9.10 2.55 -11.54
C ARG A 166 7.82 1.75 -11.36
N LEU A 167 6.68 2.42 -11.49
CA LEU A 167 5.34 1.86 -11.55
C LEU A 167 4.70 2.24 -12.88
N GLN A 168 4.13 1.28 -13.60
CA GLN A 168 3.57 1.52 -14.93
C GLN A 168 2.27 0.77 -15.14
N SER A 169 1.16 1.47 -15.34
CA SER A 169 -0.09 0.85 -15.78
C SER A 169 0.00 0.46 -17.25
N VAL A 170 -0.50 -0.72 -17.62
CA VAL A 170 -0.29 -1.29 -18.96
C VAL A 170 -1.59 -1.44 -19.74
N ARG A 171 -2.55 -2.18 -19.18
CA ARG A 171 -3.78 -2.56 -19.89
C ARG A 171 -4.87 -2.98 -18.93
N TYR A 172 -6.10 -2.89 -19.42
CA TYR A 172 -7.27 -3.50 -18.77
C TYR A 172 -7.26 -5.02 -18.98
N LEU A 173 -7.65 -5.76 -17.95
CA LEU A 173 -7.94 -7.19 -18.07
C LEU A 173 -9.34 -7.34 -18.70
N THR A 174 -9.39 -7.88 -19.91
CA THR A 174 -10.55 -7.78 -20.82
C THR A 174 -11.65 -8.82 -20.62
N ARG A 175 -11.38 -9.93 -19.93
CA ARG A 175 -12.33 -11.05 -19.84
C ARG A 175 -13.01 -11.20 -18.48
N HIS A 176 -12.28 -11.02 -17.39
CA HIS A 176 -12.83 -11.06 -16.03
C HIS A 176 -12.06 -10.12 -15.11
N LYS A 177 -12.75 -9.53 -14.14
CA LYS A 177 -12.07 -8.91 -13.00
C LYS A 177 -11.31 -9.97 -12.24
N ALA A 178 -10.12 -9.60 -11.77
CA ALA A 178 -9.42 -10.44 -10.82
C ALA A 178 -10.26 -10.56 -9.54
N LYS A 179 -10.27 -11.77 -8.96
CA LYS A 179 -10.95 -12.03 -7.69
C LYS A 179 -10.31 -11.26 -6.53
N GLN A 180 -9.00 -11.00 -6.66
CA GLN A 180 -8.20 -10.29 -5.67
C GLN A 180 -7.04 -9.59 -6.36
N ASP A 181 -6.60 -8.50 -5.76
CA ASP A 181 -5.34 -7.85 -6.11
C ASP A 181 -4.17 -8.69 -5.57
N ARG A 182 -3.09 -8.74 -6.35
CA ARG A 182 -1.88 -9.50 -6.03
C ARG A 182 -0.68 -8.96 -6.79
N VAL A 183 0.51 -9.27 -6.30
CA VAL A 183 1.79 -9.04 -6.99
C VAL A 183 2.42 -10.38 -7.32
N GLU A 184 2.96 -10.55 -8.52
CA GLU A 184 3.63 -11.78 -8.99
C GLU A 184 5.01 -11.45 -9.57
N VAL A 185 5.95 -12.40 -9.50
CA VAL A 185 7.27 -12.24 -10.11
C VAL A 185 7.16 -12.49 -11.61
N LEU A 186 7.67 -11.57 -12.43
CA LEU A 186 7.71 -11.74 -13.90
C LEU A 186 9.12 -11.91 -14.43
N ALA A 187 10.07 -11.22 -13.82
CA ALA A 187 11.49 -11.24 -14.15
C ALA A 187 12.32 -10.89 -12.92
N PRO A 188 13.65 -11.12 -12.94
CA PRO A 188 14.53 -10.80 -11.82
C PRO A 188 14.55 -9.33 -11.37
N ASP A 189 14.13 -8.40 -12.22
CA ASP A 189 14.03 -6.95 -11.95
C ASP A 189 12.60 -6.40 -12.03
N ARG A 190 11.59 -7.27 -12.25
CA ARG A 190 10.23 -6.83 -12.56
C ARG A 190 9.17 -7.73 -11.96
N LEU A 191 8.21 -7.10 -11.29
CA LEU A 191 6.99 -7.72 -10.79
C LEU A 191 5.78 -7.24 -11.59
N GLY A 192 4.73 -8.06 -11.61
CA GLY A 192 3.41 -7.75 -12.14
C GLY A 192 2.44 -7.54 -11.01
N GLY A 193 1.56 -6.56 -11.14
CA GLY A 193 0.52 -6.29 -10.16
C GLY A 193 -0.85 -6.17 -10.80
N ILE A 194 -1.87 -6.53 -10.05
CA ILE A 194 -3.27 -6.29 -10.42
C ILE A 194 -3.87 -5.31 -9.43
N PHE A 195 -4.55 -4.29 -9.96
CA PHE A 195 -5.37 -3.35 -9.21
C PHE A 195 -6.81 -3.46 -9.69
N THR A 196 -7.75 -3.65 -8.77
CA THR A 196 -9.16 -3.86 -9.10
C THR A 196 -10.04 -2.79 -8.46
N ASN A 197 -10.88 -2.16 -9.28
CA ASN A 197 -11.90 -1.23 -8.82
C ASN A 197 -13.33 -1.70 -9.14
N LYS A 198 -14.32 -0.86 -8.84
CA LYS A 198 -15.75 -1.14 -9.08
C LYS A 198 -16.07 -1.41 -10.55
N GLU A 199 -15.23 -1.02 -11.50
CA GLU A 199 -15.50 -1.14 -12.93
C GLU A 199 -14.65 -2.22 -13.60
N LYS A 200 -13.36 -2.29 -13.27
CA LYS A 200 -12.37 -3.07 -14.02
C LYS A 200 -11.18 -3.51 -13.18
N SER A 201 -10.37 -4.42 -13.73
CA SER A 201 -9.04 -4.74 -13.21
C SER A 201 -7.97 -4.24 -14.19
N ILE A 202 -6.94 -3.63 -13.65
CA ILE A 202 -5.85 -3.00 -14.39
C ILE A 202 -4.57 -3.75 -14.03
N TYR A 203 -3.84 -4.16 -15.07
CA TYR A 203 -2.52 -4.74 -14.91
C TYR A 203 -1.45 -3.65 -14.94
N TYR A 204 -0.48 -3.75 -14.05
CA TYR A 204 0.65 -2.82 -13.97
C TYR A 204 1.96 -3.56 -13.71
N TYR A 205 3.07 -2.91 -14.05
CA TYR A 205 4.43 -3.36 -13.75
C TYR A 205 5.00 -2.60 -12.56
N ILE A 206 5.81 -3.31 -11.79
CA ILE A 206 6.66 -2.78 -10.72
C ILE A 206 8.10 -3.11 -11.10
N TYR A 207 8.93 -2.10 -11.28
CA TYR A 207 10.35 -2.26 -11.57
C TYR A 207 11.16 -2.12 -10.28
N LEU A 208 12.13 -3.00 -10.11
CA LEU A 208 13.01 -3.06 -8.95
C LEU A 208 14.32 -2.33 -9.23
N THR A 209 15.11 -2.09 -8.19
CA THR A 209 16.44 -1.47 -8.27
C THR A 209 17.53 -2.37 -8.84
N GLU A 210 17.31 -3.68 -8.83
CA GLU A 210 18.30 -4.68 -9.26
C GLU A 210 17.63 -5.90 -9.89
N SER A 211 18.40 -6.59 -10.74
CA SER A 211 17.98 -7.79 -11.46
C SER A 211 18.51 -9.03 -10.76
N VAL A 212 17.85 -9.43 -9.66
CA VAL A 212 18.22 -10.60 -8.86
C VAL A 212 16.96 -11.36 -8.45
N GLU A 213 16.77 -12.55 -9.01
CA GLU A 213 15.51 -13.30 -8.90
C GLU A 213 15.11 -13.58 -7.44
N ALA A 214 16.05 -14.02 -6.62
CA ALA A 214 15.79 -14.30 -5.22
C ALA A 214 15.29 -13.05 -4.47
N ARG A 215 15.85 -11.87 -4.77
CA ARG A 215 15.42 -10.59 -4.17
C ARG A 215 14.08 -10.13 -4.71
N ALA A 216 13.79 -10.38 -5.99
CA ALA A 216 12.48 -10.12 -6.58
C ALA A 216 11.38 -10.96 -5.93
N ARG A 217 11.65 -12.26 -5.66
CA ARG A 217 10.74 -13.13 -4.90
C ARG A 217 10.49 -12.61 -3.50
N LYS A 218 11.55 -12.16 -2.79
CA LYS A 218 11.41 -11.58 -1.45
C LYS A 218 10.62 -10.26 -1.46
N ALA A 219 10.88 -9.38 -2.43
CA ALA A 219 10.11 -8.15 -2.61
C ALA A 219 8.64 -8.45 -2.91
N CYS A 220 8.37 -9.39 -3.81
CA CYS A 220 7.01 -9.84 -4.14
C CYS A 220 6.25 -10.36 -2.90
N ALA A 221 6.90 -11.22 -2.10
CA ALA A 221 6.31 -11.72 -0.86
C ALA A 221 6.03 -10.59 0.15
N LEU A 222 6.97 -9.66 0.32
CA LEU A 222 6.81 -8.50 1.20
C LEU A 222 5.61 -7.63 0.77
N LEU A 223 5.51 -7.34 -0.53
CA LEU A 223 4.43 -6.50 -1.07
C LEU A 223 3.06 -7.13 -0.88
N ASN A 224 2.92 -8.43 -1.16
CA ASN A 224 1.65 -9.14 -0.94
C ASN A 224 1.26 -9.17 0.54
N LEU A 225 2.23 -9.37 1.42
CA LEU A 225 2.01 -9.35 2.87
C LEU A 225 1.59 -7.95 3.35
N ALA A 226 2.35 -6.93 2.96
CA ALA A 226 2.14 -5.55 3.38
C ALA A 226 0.84 -4.91 2.85
N LEU A 227 0.44 -5.25 1.62
CA LEU A 227 -0.69 -4.60 0.95
C LEU A 227 -1.98 -5.40 1.05
N TYR A 228 -1.90 -6.73 1.06
CA TYR A 228 -3.04 -7.63 0.93
C TYR A 228 -3.15 -8.65 2.06
N GLY A 229 -2.15 -8.73 2.96
CA GLY A 229 -2.11 -9.75 4.01
C GLY A 229 -1.95 -11.17 3.46
N GLN A 230 -1.43 -11.33 2.24
CA GLN A 230 -1.30 -12.61 1.56
C GLN A 230 0.15 -13.10 1.52
N VAL A 231 0.32 -14.42 1.70
CA VAL A 231 1.57 -15.12 1.39
C VAL A 231 1.45 -15.68 -0.02
N MET A 232 2.35 -15.29 -0.93
CA MET A 232 2.72 -16.17 -2.02
C MET A 232 3.51 -17.31 -1.37
N GLY A 233 2.89 -18.48 -1.22
CA GLY A 233 3.68 -19.69 -0.94
C GLY A 233 4.69 -19.83 -2.08
N ASP A 234 5.86 -20.38 -1.79
CA ASP A 234 6.68 -20.96 -2.84
C ASP A 234 5.85 -22.07 -3.48
N GLY A 235 5.03 -21.69 -4.46
CA GLY A 235 4.32 -22.58 -5.34
C GLY A 235 5.36 -23.24 -6.24
N HIS A 236 6.04 -24.24 -5.68
CA HIS A 236 6.15 -25.47 -6.40
C HIS A 236 4.74 -26.08 -6.39
N ASP A 237 3.97 -25.76 -7.42
CA ASP A 237 2.83 -26.58 -7.80
C ASP A 237 3.37 -27.99 -8.08
N ILE A 238 2.79 -28.98 -7.38
CA ILE A 238 2.22 -30.15 -8.05
C ILE A 238 0.76 -30.23 -7.60
#